data_AF-A0A259L4S7-F1
#
_entry.id   AF-A0A259L4S7-F1
#
_cell.length_a   1.000
_cell.length_b   1.000
_cell.length_c   1.000
_cell.angle_alpha   90.00
_cell.angle_beta   90.00
_cell.angle_gamma   90.00
#
_symmetry.space_group_name_H-M   'P 1'
#
loop_
_entity.id
_entity.type
_entity.pdbx_description
1 polymer ?
#
loop_
_entity_poly.entity_id
_entity_poly.type
_entity_poly.pdbx_seq_one_letter_code
_entity_poly.pdbx_strand_id
1 'polypeptide(L)'
;MLKHWHGGLNWQPVEPDTAPQFVIPCAPSLTFTAIPLLSNAPPYSPRRDQPHPGDNIGLFIEDARTDCSVLYAPGLGQPDDTIRGWMAKADVLLVDGTVWHDDEMIRQEVGSKTGQAMGHLAQSGPGGMIELLDSLPARRKILIHINNTNPILDNDGPERAELMAQGIEVAWDGMHLNLENGL
;
A
#
# COMPACT_ATOMS: atom_id res chain seq x y z
N MET A 1 0.76 11.83 35.20
CA MET A 1 0.42 12.98 34.34
C MET A 1 1.23 12.85 33.06
N LEU A 2 0.59 12.54 31.93
CA LEU A 2 1.27 12.51 30.64
C LEU A 2 1.75 13.94 30.32
N LYS A 3 3.05 14.15 30.18
CA LYS A 3 3.60 15.45 29.78
C LYS A 3 3.36 15.63 28.29
N HIS A 4 2.92 16.83 27.90
CA HIS A 4 2.77 17.21 26.50
C HIS A 4 4.10 17.00 25.76
N TRP A 5 4.06 16.37 24.58
CA TRP A 5 5.24 16.09 23.77
C TRP A 5 5.96 17.40 23.42
N HIS A 6 7.30 17.38 23.55
CA HIS A 6 8.23 18.50 23.38
C HIS A 6 7.96 19.38 22.14
N GLY A 7 7.15 20.44 22.30
CA GLY A 7 6.92 21.45 21.25
C GLY A 7 5.65 21.28 20.42
N GLY A 8 4.78 20.32 20.73
CA GLY A 8 3.50 20.13 20.02
C GLY A 8 3.66 19.48 18.64
N LEU A 9 2.62 19.61 17.80
CA LEU A 9 2.53 19.00 16.48
C LEU A 9 3.04 19.97 15.41
N ASN A 10 4.17 19.64 14.79
CA ASN A 10 4.69 20.37 13.63
C ASN A 10 4.13 19.73 12.35
N TRP A 11 3.17 20.41 11.72
CA TRP A 11 2.62 19.99 10.44
C TRP A 11 3.52 20.43 9.28
N GLN A 12 3.79 19.50 8.37
CA GLN A 12 4.35 19.82 7.06
C GLN A 12 3.38 19.32 6.00
N PRO A 13 2.80 20.22 5.17
CA PRO A 13 1.91 19.79 4.11
C PRO A 13 2.68 19.00 3.06
N VAL A 14 2.09 17.89 2.61
CA VAL A 14 2.54 17.13 1.45
C VAL A 14 1.54 17.44 0.34
N GLU A 15 1.98 18.23 -0.64
CA GLU A 15 1.14 18.62 -1.78
C GLU A 15 1.52 17.76 -2.99
N PRO A 16 0.73 16.72 -3.32
CA PRO A 16 1.12 15.75 -4.34
C PRO A 16 1.19 16.34 -5.76
N ASP A 17 0.54 17.49 -6.01
CA ASP A 17 0.48 18.13 -7.34
C ASP A 17 1.56 19.20 -7.57
N THR A 18 2.21 19.71 -6.52
CA THR A 18 3.10 20.89 -6.59
C THR A 18 4.51 20.61 -6.08
N ALA A 19 4.66 19.72 -5.10
CA ALA A 19 5.94 19.34 -4.50
C ALA A 19 5.90 17.84 -4.15
N PRO A 20 5.90 16.94 -5.17
CA PRO A 20 5.78 15.52 -4.91
C PRO A 20 6.99 15.03 -4.10
N GLN A 21 8.16 15.65 -4.25
CA GLN A 21 9.38 15.25 -3.56
C GLN A 21 9.67 16.04 -2.28
N PHE A 22 10.00 15.33 -1.21
CA PHE A 22 10.43 15.90 0.07
C PHE A 22 11.41 14.98 0.80
N VAL A 23 12.11 15.54 1.78
CA VAL A 23 13.06 14.82 2.65
C VAL A 23 12.65 15.04 4.10
N ILE A 24 12.76 14.00 4.92
CA ILE A 24 12.51 14.10 6.36
C ILE A 24 13.84 14.41 7.05
N PRO A 25 13.96 15.48 7.88
CA PRO A 25 15.24 15.88 8.46
C PRO A 25 15.97 14.81 9.28
N CYS A 26 15.24 13.88 9.90
CA CYS A 26 15.84 12.77 10.66
C CYS A 26 16.29 11.59 9.78
N ALA A 27 15.95 11.58 8.49
CA ALA A 27 16.34 10.58 7.51
C ALA A 27 16.79 11.26 6.20
N PRO A 28 17.88 12.05 6.23
CA PRO A 28 18.28 12.90 5.11
C PRO A 28 18.76 12.13 3.87
N SER A 29 19.02 10.82 3.99
CA SER A 29 19.34 9.95 2.87
C SER A 29 18.12 9.46 2.09
N LEU A 30 16.91 9.64 2.65
CA LEU A 30 15.68 9.17 2.06
C LEU A 30 14.96 10.33 1.35
N THR A 31 14.74 10.15 0.05
CA THR A 31 13.86 11.01 -0.73
C THR A 31 12.49 10.36 -0.82
N PHE A 32 11.43 11.11 -0.51
CA PHE A 32 10.06 10.66 -0.58
C PHE A 32 9.38 11.36 -1.74
N THR A 33 8.70 10.62 -2.62
CA THR A 33 7.82 11.14 -3.66
C THR A 33 6.38 10.74 -3.32
N ALA A 34 5.51 11.71 -3.05
CA ALA A 34 4.07 11.50 -2.88
C ALA A 34 3.38 11.36 -4.24
N ILE A 35 2.58 10.31 -4.38
CA ILE A 35 1.85 9.98 -5.60
C ILE A 35 0.36 10.00 -5.27
N PRO A 36 -0.47 10.85 -5.91
CA PRO A 36 -1.91 10.81 -5.69
C PRO A 36 -2.47 9.44 -6.08
N LEU A 37 -3.31 8.86 -5.23
CA LEU A 37 -4.01 7.62 -5.51
C LEU A 37 -5.52 7.88 -5.59
N LEU A 38 -6.18 7.25 -6.55
CA LEU A 38 -7.63 7.21 -6.59
C LEU A 38 -8.13 6.16 -5.60
N SER A 39 -8.52 6.61 -4.41
CA SER A 39 -9.08 5.77 -3.35
C SER A 39 -10.21 6.51 -2.64
N ASN A 40 -11.08 5.75 -1.98
CA ASN A 40 -12.24 6.29 -1.29
C ASN A 40 -11.82 6.93 0.05
N ALA A 41 -12.43 8.05 0.40
CA ALA A 41 -12.16 8.72 1.65
C ALA A 41 -12.61 7.88 2.87
N PRO A 42 -12.01 8.08 4.06
CA PRO A 42 -12.42 7.39 5.28
C PRO A 42 -13.92 7.57 5.60
N PRO A 43 -14.58 6.65 6.33
CA PRO A 43 -16.02 6.70 6.60
C PRO A 43 -16.51 7.99 7.28
N TYR A 44 -15.65 8.66 8.04
CA TYR A 44 -15.97 9.92 8.71
C TYR A 44 -15.84 11.16 7.81
N SER A 45 -15.26 11.01 6.62
CA SER A 45 -15.04 12.14 5.71
C SER A 45 -16.37 12.63 5.14
N PRO A 46 -16.66 13.95 5.15
CA PRO A 46 -17.80 14.51 4.43
C PRO A 46 -17.77 14.23 2.91
N ARG A 47 -16.60 13.88 2.38
CA ARG A 47 -16.36 13.54 0.97
C ARG A 47 -16.33 12.03 0.72
N ARG A 48 -16.90 11.23 1.64
CA ARG A 48 -17.03 9.79 1.45
C ARG A 48 -17.79 9.50 0.15
N ASP A 49 -17.29 8.54 -0.62
CA ASP A 49 -17.80 8.14 -1.93
C ASP A 49 -17.72 9.26 -3.00
N GLN A 50 -16.97 10.34 -2.72
CA GLN A 50 -16.63 11.43 -3.64
C GLN A 50 -15.10 11.62 -3.67
N PRO A 51 -14.36 10.66 -4.25
CA PRO A 51 -12.90 10.68 -4.19
C PRO A 51 -12.32 11.89 -4.91
N HIS A 52 -11.40 12.60 -4.25
CA HIS A 52 -10.63 13.68 -4.84
C HIS A 52 -9.13 13.33 -4.89
N PRO A 53 -8.40 13.77 -5.92
CA PRO A 53 -6.93 13.67 -5.93
C PRO A 53 -6.34 14.23 -4.64
N GLY A 54 -5.47 13.45 -4.00
CA GLY A 54 -4.81 13.82 -2.74
C GLY A 54 -5.54 13.40 -1.45
N ASP A 55 -6.77 12.87 -1.52
CA ASP A 55 -7.41 12.25 -0.34
C ASP A 55 -6.62 11.01 0.13
N ASN A 56 -5.97 10.32 -0.82
CA ASN A 56 -5.04 9.23 -0.57
C ASN A 56 -3.76 9.47 -1.38
N ILE A 57 -2.63 9.08 -0.80
CA ILE A 57 -1.33 9.10 -1.47
C ILE A 57 -0.62 7.76 -1.27
N GLY A 58 0.16 7.38 -2.28
CA GLY A 58 1.25 6.43 -2.16
C GLY A 58 2.56 7.17 -1.92
N LEU A 59 3.55 6.48 -1.38
CA LEU A 59 4.90 7.01 -1.19
C LEU A 59 5.89 6.16 -1.95
N PHE A 60 6.63 6.78 -2.86
CA PHE A 60 7.84 6.20 -3.44
C PHE A 60 9.04 6.72 -2.66
N ILE A 61 9.84 5.82 -2.11
CA ILE A 61 10.91 6.12 -1.17
C ILE A 61 12.21 5.64 -1.77
N GLU A 62 13.19 6.53 -1.92
CA GLU A 62 14.50 6.24 -2.50
C GLU A 62 15.58 6.45 -1.43
N ASP A 63 16.45 5.48 -1.23
CA ASP A 63 17.63 5.64 -0.37
C ASP A 63 18.87 5.94 -1.20
N ALA A 64 19.31 7.19 -1.20
CA ALA A 64 20.45 7.68 -1.95
C ALA A 64 21.79 7.00 -1.59
N ARG A 65 21.85 6.22 -0.50
CA ARG A 65 23.05 5.45 -0.11
C ARG A 65 23.15 4.11 -0.82
N THR A 66 22.01 3.53 -1.20
CA THR A 66 21.92 2.16 -1.75
C THR A 66 21.42 2.15 -3.18
N ASP A 67 20.76 3.22 -3.62
CA ASP A 67 20.00 3.29 -4.86
C ASP A 67 18.78 2.34 -4.88
N CYS A 68 18.38 1.83 -3.71
CA CYS A 68 17.18 1.01 -3.55
C CYS A 68 15.94 1.89 -3.35
N SER A 69 14.84 1.43 -3.94
CA SER A 69 13.54 2.09 -3.90
C SER A 69 12.41 1.20 -3.32
N VAL A 70 11.45 1.84 -2.66
CA VAL A 70 10.24 1.20 -2.12
C VAL A 70 9.02 1.98 -2.58
N LEU A 71 8.01 1.31 -3.12
CA LEU A 71 6.68 1.88 -3.26
C LEU A 71 5.78 1.36 -2.13
N TYR A 72 5.27 2.29 -1.32
CA TYR A 72 4.28 2.03 -0.29
C TYR A 72 2.91 2.57 -0.73
N ALA A 73 1.97 1.66 -0.98
CA ALA A 73 0.60 1.97 -1.42
C ALA A 73 -0.42 1.03 -0.73
N PRO A 74 -0.70 1.23 0.57
CA PRO A 74 -1.52 0.32 1.39
C PRO A 74 -3.02 0.32 1.03
N GLY A 75 -3.48 1.35 0.32
CA GLY A 75 -4.85 1.45 -0.19
C GLY A 75 -4.80 1.70 -1.69
N LEU A 76 -5.13 0.67 -2.49
CA LEU A 76 -5.02 0.71 -3.94
C LEU A 76 -6.24 0.03 -4.58
N GLY A 77 -7.24 0.84 -4.93
CA GLY A 77 -8.50 0.34 -5.50
C GLY A 77 -8.45 0.10 -7.00
N GLN A 78 -7.94 1.09 -7.74
CA GLN A 78 -7.83 1.04 -9.19
C GLN A 78 -6.46 1.58 -9.62
N PRO A 79 -5.48 0.70 -9.86
CA PRO A 79 -4.17 1.10 -10.35
C PRO A 79 -4.26 1.61 -11.80
N ASP A 80 -4.04 2.91 -11.99
CA ASP A 80 -3.94 3.57 -13.29
C ASP A 80 -2.52 3.48 -13.88
N ASP A 81 -2.32 4.03 -15.08
CA ASP A 81 -1.01 4.02 -15.75
C ASP A 81 0.06 4.79 -14.96
N THR A 82 -0.35 5.82 -14.23
CA THR A 82 0.54 6.64 -13.40
C THR A 82 1.17 5.80 -12.30
N ILE A 83 0.35 5.16 -11.46
CA ILE A 83 0.87 4.35 -10.35
C ILE A 83 1.57 3.09 -10.87
N ARG A 84 1.10 2.47 -11.96
CA ARG A 84 1.79 1.34 -12.61
C ARG A 84 3.21 1.72 -13.06
N GLY A 85 3.39 2.93 -13.59
CA GLY A 85 4.70 3.45 -13.95
C GLY A 85 5.64 3.62 -12.75
N TRP A 86 5.11 3.98 -11.58
CA TRP A 86 5.89 4.04 -10.33
C TRP A 86 6.18 2.66 -9.76
N MET A 87 5.20 1.75 -9.78
CA MET A 87 5.37 0.36 -9.37
C MET A 87 6.48 -0.34 -10.17
N ALA A 88 6.56 -0.08 -11.48
CA ALA A 88 7.57 -0.66 -12.36
C ALA A 88 9.00 -0.16 -12.08
N LYS A 89 9.16 0.97 -11.38
CA LYS A 89 10.47 1.52 -10.98
C LYS A 89 10.93 1.00 -9.62
N ALA A 90 10.02 0.50 -8.80
CA ALA A 90 10.31 0.14 -7.42
C ALA A 90 11.04 -1.20 -7.34
N ASP A 91 12.07 -1.27 -6.49
CA ASP A 91 12.70 -2.54 -6.15
C ASP A 91 11.81 -3.37 -5.21
N VAL A 92 11.14 -2.69 -4.27
CA VAL A 92 10.23 -3.30 -3.30
C VAL A 92 8.84 -2.70 -3.42
N LEU A 93 7.84 -3.57 -3.55
CA LEU A 93 6.42 -3.21 -3.53
C LEU A 93 5.81 -3.60 -2.18
N LEU A 94 5.28 -2.62 -1.45
CA LEU A 94 4.50 -2.81 -0.23
C LEU A 94 3.09 -2.25 -0.46
N VAL A 95 2.17 -3.11 -0.85
CA VAL A 95 0.89 -2.72 -1.47
C VAL A 95 -0.32 -3.33 -0.75
N ASP A 96 -1.50 -2.82 -1.10
CA ASP A 96 -2.81 -3.24 -0.59
C ASP A 96 -3.02 -4.77 -0.60
N GLY A 97 -3.32 -5.31 0.56
CA GLY A 97 -3.63 -6.71 0.85
C GLY A 97 -5.01 -6.88 1.48
N THR A 98 -5.93 -5.95 1.29
CA THR A 98 -7.14 -5.84 2.12
C THR A 98 -8.05 -7.06 1.99
N VAL A 99 -8.48 -7.44 0.78
CA VAL A 99 -9.43 -8.55 0.56
C VAL A 99 -8.97 -9.51 -0.52
N TRP A 100 -9.15 -10.82 -0.29
CA TRP A 100 -8.80 -11.87 -1.25
C TRP A 100 -9.74 -11.89 -2.45
N HIS A 101 -11.04 -11.79 -2.19
CA HIS A 101 -12.09 -11.66 -3.19
C HIS A 101 -12.80 -10.31 -3.05
N ASP A 102 -13.30 -9.77 -4.16
CA ASP A 102 -14.01 -8.49 -4.13
C ASP A 102 -15.26 -8.54 -3.24
N ASP A 103 -15.94 -9.69 -3.17
CA ASP A 103 -17.14 -9.92 -2.35
C ASP A 103 -16.83 -10.52 -0.96
N GLU A 104 -15.60 -10.46 -0.46
CA GLU A 104 -15.16 -11.13 0.77
C GLU A 104 -16.01 -10.79 2.00
N MET A 105 -16.33 -9.50 2.21
CA MET A 105 -17.14 -9.07 3.35
C MET A 105 -18.56 -9.66 3.33
N ILE A 106 -19.09 -9.89 2.11
CA ILE A 106 -20.41 -10.48 1.89
C ILE A 106 -20.33 -11.99 2.17
N ARG A 107 -19.29 -12.68 1.68
CA ARG A 107 -19.08 -14.11 1.91
C ARG A 107 -18.87 -14.45 3.38
N GLN A 108 -18.23 -13.57 4.13
CA GLN A 108 -17.99 -13.72 5.57
C GLN A 108 -19.14 -13.18 6.43
N GLU A 109 -20.22 -12.68 5.82
CA GLU A 109 -21.42 -12.16 6.51
C GLU A 109 -21.15 -11.01 7.50
N VAL A 110 -20.04 -10.28 7.34
CA VAL A 110 -19.64 -9.17 8.22
C VAL A 110 -19.81 -7.79 7.57
N GLY A 111 -20.30 -7.74 6.33
CA GLY A 111 -20.59 -6.49 5.64
C GLY A 111 -21.30 -6.68 4.31
N SER A 112 -21.72 -5.56 3.71
CA SER A 112 -22.44 -5.55 2.43
C SER A 112 -21.66 -4.88 1.29
N LYS A 113 -20.48 -4.32 1.57
CA LYS A 113 -19.64 -3.62 0.59
C LYS A 113 -18.63 -4.58 -0.03
N THR A 114 -18.38 -4.41 -1.32
CA THR A 114 -17.26 -5.07 -2.01
C THR A 114 -15.94 -4.34 -1.75
N GLY A 115 -14.80 -4.98 -2.05
CA GLY A 115 -13.47 -4.38 -2.03
C GLY A 115 -13.40 -3.11 -2.87
N GLN A 116 -13.89 -3.17 -4.11
CA GLN A 116 -13.97 -2.02 -5.02
C GLN A 116 -14.81 -0.88 -4.43
N ALA A 117 -15.95 -1.17 -3.81
CA ALA A 117 -16.76 -0.14 -3.13
C ALA A 117 -16.04 0.49 -1.92
N MET A 118 -15.10 -0.24 -1.32
CA MET A 118 -14.23 0.26 -0.26
C MET A 118 -12.96 0.95 -0.79
N GLY A 119 -12.66 0.87 -2.09
CA GLY A 119 -11.45 1.42 -2.70
C GLY A 119 -10.25 0.48 -2.64
N HIS A 120 -10.46 -0.84 -2.67
CA HIS A 120 -9.44 -1.88 -2.58
C HIS A 120 -9.50 -2.85 -3.78
N LEU A 121 -8.35 -3.13 -4.38
CA LEU A 121 -8.21 -4.17 -5.41
C LEU A 121 -8.08 -5.53 -4.74
N ALA A 122 -8.98 -6.46 -5.09
CA ALA A 122 -8.92 -7.82 -4.58
C ALA A 122 -7.63 -8.54 -5.04
N GLN A 123 -7.09 -9.44 -4.22
CA GLN A 123 -5.87 -10.15 -4.60
C GLN A 123 -6.08 -11.12 -5.76
N SER A 124 -7.15 -11.92 -5.68
CA SER A 124 -7.44 -13.00 -6.62
C SER A 124 -8.38 -12.56 -7.74
N GLY A 125 -8.42 -13.38 -8.80
CA GLY A 125 -9.29 -13.19 -9.94
C GLY A 125 -8.69 -12.29 -11.04
N PRO A 126 -9.37 -12.21 -12.20
CA PRO A 126 -8.85 -11.49 -13.37
C PRO A 126 -8.59 -10.02 -13.07
N GLY A 127 -7.39 -9.54 -13.39
CA GLY A 127 -6.94 -8.17 -13.13
C GLY A 127 -6.69 -7.86 -11.65
N GLY A 128 -6.68 -8.87 -10.76
CA GLY A 128 -6.41 -8.72 -9.34
C GLY A 128 -4.96 -8.36 -9.02
N MET A 129 -4.68 -8.13 -7.73
CA MET A 129 -3.35 -7.73 -7.26
C MET A 129 -2.27 -8.75 -7.65
N ILE A 130 -2.57 -10.06 -7.63
CA ILE A 130 -1.59 -11.10 -7.98
C ILE A 130 -1.13 -10.95 -9.45
N GLU A 131 -2.06 -10.83 -10.41
CA GLU A 131 -1.71 -10.64 -11.82
C GLU A 131 -0.97 -9.32 -12.07
N LEU A 132 -1.38 -8.25 -11.37
CA LEU A 132 -0.66 -6.97 -11.43
C LEU A 132 0.78 -7.13 -10.94
N LEU A 133 0.97 -7.76 -9.79
CA LEU A 133 2.28 -7.97 -9.19
C LEU A 133 3.16 -8.89 -10.05
N ASP A 134 2.60 -9.93 -10.67
CA ASP A 134 3.32 -10.82 -11.58
C ASP A 134 3.91 -10.07 -12.79
N SER A 135 3.18 -9.06 -13.30
CA SER A 135 3.63 -8.25 -14.44
C SER A 135 4.80 -7.29 -14.15
N LEU A 136 5.20 -7.14 -12.88
CA LEU A 136 6.14 -6.11 -12.43
C LEU A 136 7.54 -6.68 -12.10
N PRO A 137 8.62 -5.93 -12.40
CA PRO A 137 10.01 -6.40 -12.23
C PRO A 137 10.53 -6.32 -10.79
N ALA A 138 9.72 -5.83 -9.85
CA ALA A 138 10.12 -5.66 -8.46
C ALA A 138 10.68 -6.95 -7.87
N ARG A 139 11.84 -6.87 -7.21
CA ARG A 139 12.53 -8.01 -6.60
C ARG A 139 11.78 -8.57 -5.39
N ARG A 140 11.01 -7.73 -4.70
CA ARG A 140 10.27 -8.10 -3.48
C ARG A 140 8.87 -7.51 -3.52
N LYS A 141 7.87 -8.35 -3.29
CA LYS A 141 6.44 -8.00 -3.41
C LYS A 141 5.74 -8.40 -2.11
N ILE A 142 5.13 -7.44 -1.42
CA ILE A 142 4.63 -7.61 -0.06
C ILE A 142 3.23 -7.00 0.03
N LEU A 143 2.27 -7.79 0.53
CA LEU A 143 0.93 -7.32 0.86
C LEU A 143 0.87 -6.80 2.30
N ILE A 144 0.26 -5.64 2.51
CA ILE A 144 0.02 -5.00 3.81
C ILE A 144 -1.43 -4.49 3.90
N HIS A 145 -1.85 -3.98 5.06
CA HIS A 145 -3.23 -3.48 5.25
C HIS A 145 -4.27 -4.58 5.02
N ILE A 146 -4.05 -5.73 5.67
CA ILE A 146 -4.83 -6.94 5.45
C ILE A 146 -6.05 -6.92 6.35
N ASN A 147 -7.24 -7.15 5.80
CA ASN A 147 -8.45 -7.20 6.60
C ASN A 147 -8.53 -8.51 7.40
N ASN A 148 -9.20 -8.48 8.54
CA ASN A 148 -9.37 -9.65 9.41
C ASN A 148 -10.13 -10.82 8.74
N THR A 149 -10.89 -10.55 7.68
CA THR A 149 -11.61 -11.57 6.90
C THR A 149 -10.76 -12.30 5.88
N ASN A 150 -9.56 -11.79 5.61
CA ASN A 150 -8.76 -12.26 4.50
C ASN A 150 -8.13 -13.63 4.82
N PRO A 151 -8.39 -14.68 4.02
CA PRO A 151 -7.89 -16.03 4.27
C PRO A 151 -6.35 -16.14 4.27
N ILE A 152 -5.62 -15.17 3.69
CA ILE A 152 -4.15 -15.18 3.71
C ILE A 152 -3.57 -15.05 5.13
N LEU A 153 -4.38 -14.66 6.11
CA LEU A 153 -4.01 -14.65 7.53
C LEU A 153 -3.92 -16.06 8.12
N ASP A 154 -4.55 -17.06 7.51
CA ASP A 154 -4.30 -18.47 7.80
C ASP A 154 -2.98 -18.88 7.15
N ASN A 155 -1.94 -19.09 7.96
CA ASN A 155 -0.60 -19.40 7.46
C ASN A 155 -0.54 -20.75 6.72
N ASP A 156 -1.46 -21.66 7.02
CA ASP A 156 -1.51 -23.00 6.43
C ASP A 156 -2.60 -23.11 5.34
N GLY A 157 -3.28 -21.99 5.03
CA GLY A 157 -4.37 -21.91 4.07
C GLY A 157 -3.91 -21.95 2.60
N PRO A 158 -4.77 -22.39 1.67
CA PRO A 158 -4.43 -22.48 0.25
C PRO A 158 -4.12 -21.11 -0.38
N GLU A 159 -4.78 -20.04 0.06
CA GLU A 159 -4.53 -18.68 -0.42
C GLU A 159 -3.14 -18.18 -0.02
N ARG A 160 -2.68 -18.53 1.19
CA ARG A 160 -1.32 -18.25 1.63
C ARG A 160 -0.30 -19.03 0.82
N ALA A 161 -0.57 -20.30 0.53
CA ALA A 161 0.29 -21.13 -0.32
C ALA A 161 0.37 -20.60 -1.77
N GLU A 162 -0.72 -20.07 -2.32
CA GLU A 162 -0.75 -19.44 -3.63
C GLU A 162 0.15 -18.19 -3.67
N LEU A 163 0.05 -17.30 -2.68
CA LEU A 163 0.94 -16.14 -2.59
C LEU A 163 2.41 -16.54 -2.53
N MET A 164 2.74 -17.56 -1.73
CA MET A 164 4.11 -18.09 -1.66
C MET A 164 4.59 -18.63 -3.01
N ALA A 165 3.74 -19.34 -3.75
CA ALA A 165 4.07 -19.86 -5.08
C ALA A 165 4.34 -18.73 -6.10
N GLN A 166 3.68 -17.57 -5.92
CA GLN A 166 3.87 -16.36 -6.74
C GLN A 166 5.01 -15.45 -6.23
N GLY A 167 5.72 -15.85 -5.17
CA GLY A 167 6.78 -15.04 -4.56
C GLY A 167 6.27 -13.75 -3.91
N ILE A 168 5.01 -13.74 -3.46
CA ILE A 168 4.38 -12.61 -2.78
C ILE A 168 4.37 -12.88 -1.27
N GLU A 169 4.94 -11.96 -0.50
CA GLU A 169 4.98 -12.00 0.95
C GLU A 169 3.73 -11.36 1.59
N VAL A 170 3.40 -11.80 2.80
CA VAL A 170 2.34 -11.23 3.63
C VAL A 170 3.00 -10.52 4.80
N ALA A 171 2.78 -9.21 4.93
CA ALA A 171 3.35 -8.42 6.01
C ALA A 171 2.81 -8.84 7.38
N TRP A 172 3.61 -8.61 8.42
CA TRP A 172 3.27 -8.93 9.81
C TRP A 172 3.88 -7.90 10.77
N ASP A 173 3.29 -7.77 11.95
CA ASP A 173 3.72 -6.80 12.95
C ASP A 173 5.13 -7.13 13.48
N GLY A 174 6.08 -6.22 13.21
CA GLY A 174 7.50 -6.44 13.52
C GLY A 174 8.35 -6.86 12.32
N MET A 175 7.76 -6.97 11.13
CA MET A 175 8.51 -7.14 9.89
C MET A 175 9.45 -5.95 9.65
N HIS A 176 10.73 -6.24 9.44
CA HIS A 176 11.74 -5.23 9.11
C HIS A 176 12.14 -5.34 7.64
N LEU A 177 12.19 -4.20 6.95
CA LEU A 177 12.70 -4.10 5.58
C LEU A 177 14.09 -3.47 5.62
N ASN A 178 15.10 -4.19 5.13
CA ASN A 178 16.44 -3.65 4.95
C ASN A 178 16.65 -3.26 3.49
N LEU A 179 16.90 -1.99 3.18
CA LEU A 179 17.06 -1.53 1.81
C LEU A 179 18.50 -1.66 1.29
N GLU A 180 19.38 -2.33 2.02
CA GLU A 180 20.72 -2.65 1.54
C GLU A 180 20.70 -3.52 0.27
N ASN A 181 21.72 -3.33 -0.56
CA ASN A 181 21.87 -4.07 -1.81
C ASN A 181 21.93 -5.58 -1.55
N GLY A 182 20.93 -6.31 -2.06
CA GLY A 182 20.91 -7.79 -2.04
C GLY A 182 19.80 -8.49 -1.25
N LEU A 183 18.77 -7.79 -0.73
CA LEU A 183 17.48 -8.47 -0.42
C LEU A 183 16.89 -9.22 -1.63
#